data_AF-X0TXM5-F1
#
_entry.id   AF-X0TXM5-F1
#
_cell.length_a   1.000
_cell.length_b   1.000
_cell.length_c   1.000
_cell.angle_alpha   90.00
_cell.angle_beta   90.00
_cell.angle_gamma   90.00
#
_symmetry.space_group_name_H-M   'P 1'
#
loop_
_entity.id
_entity.type
_entity.pdbx_description
1 polymer ?
#
loop_
_entity_poly.entity_id
_entity_poly.type
_entity_poly.pdbx_seq_one_letter_code
_entity_poly.pdbx_strand_id
1 'polypeptide(L)'
;TINAPAAILLAMYVVTAEKQGHSTDKLRGTIQNDILKEYIAQKSWVFPPEPSMRLIIDTIEYCIKSIPQWYTVSISGYHIREAGSTAVQELAFTLADGFAYVEAAMERGLDVDDFAPRLSFFFNSHNNFFEEICKYRAARRIWAKRLKNKYKAKKKESMRLRFHTQTAGVSLSAQEPENNIARVT
;
A
#
# COMPACT_ATOMS: atom_id res chain seq x y z
N THR A 1 3.69 -11.26 -2.10
CA THR A 1 2.54 -10.34 -2.18
C THR A 1 1.32 -11.05 -1.66
N ILE A 2 0.63 -10.52 -0.63
CA ILE A 2 -0.53 -11.19 0.00
C ILE A 2 -1.54 -10.16 0.55
N ASN A 3 -2.84 -10.43 0.39
CA ASN A 3 -3.95 -9.55 0.82
C ASN A 3 -4.90 -10.24 1.79
N ALA A 4 -5.94 -10.96 1.31
CA ALA A 4 -6.95 -11.55 2.21
C ALA A 4 -6.39 -12.35 3.41
N PRO A 5 -5.40 -13.24 3.26
CA PRO A 5 -4.80 -13.96 4.40
C PRO A 5 -3.54 -13.27 4.95
N ALA A 6 -3.33 -11.98 4.69
CA ALA A 6 -2.08 -11.28 5.04
C ALA A 6 -1.78 -11.30 6.55
N ALA A 7 -2.79 -11.09 7.39
CA ALA A 7 -2.63 -11.16 8.85
C ALA A 7 -2.15 -12.55 9.31
N ILE A 8 -2.67 -13.62 8.69
CA ILE A 8 -2.29 -15.00 9.00
C ILE A 8 -0.83 -15.25 8.58
N LEU A 9 -0.44 -14.84 7.37
CA LEU A 9 0.94 -15.02 6.91
C LEU A 9 1.92 -14.16 7.70
N LEU A 10 1.52 -12.96 8.14
CA LEU A 10 2.33 -12.15 9.05
C LEU A 10 2.54 -12.88 10.39
N ALA A 11 1.50 -13.46 10.98
CA ALA A 11 1.63 -14.25 12.20
C ALA A 11 2.58 -15.44 12.02
N MET A 12 2.48 -16.17 10.91
CA MET A 12 3.40 -17.26 10.57
C MET A 12 4.85 -16.77 10.41
N TYR A 13 5.04 -15.60 9.79
CA TYR A 13 6.36 -14.98 9.63
C TYR A 13 6.98 -14.63 10.99
N VAL A 14 6.21 -14.03 11.89
CA VAL A 14 6.65 -13.67 13.25
C VAL A 14 7.06 -14.91 14.04
N VAL A 15 6.22 -15.94 14.09
CA VAL A 15 6.53 -17.19 14.81
C VAL A 15 7.75 -17.88 14.23
N THR A 16 7.96 -17.80 12.90
CA THR A 16 9.16 -18.34 12.27
C THR A 16 10.42 -17.59 12.73
N ALA A 17 10.36 -16.26 12.81
CA ALA A 17 11.48 -15.45 13.30
C ALA A 17 11.79 -15.72 14.78
N GLU A 18 10.77 -15.87 15.61
CA GLU A 18 10.93 -16.23 17.04
C GLU A 18 11.63 -17.59 17.18
N LYS A 19 11.21 -18.59 16.39
CA LYS A 19 11.86 -19.92 16.35
C LYS A 19 13.32 -19.86 15.90
N GLN A 20 13.70 -18.84 15.14
CA GLN A 20 15.09 -18.59 14.72
C GLN A 20 15.87 -17.73 15.73
N GLY A 21 15.27 -17.38 16.87
CA GLY A 21 15.91 -16.56 17.90
C GLY A 21 15.97 -15.07 17.57
N HIS A 22 15.14 -14.59 16.64
CA HIS A 22 15.04 -13.17 16.31
C HIS A 22 13.91 -12.49 17.07
N SER A 23 14.19 -11.30 17.61
CA SER A 23 13.21 -10.47 18.29
C SER A 23 12.34 -9.69 17.30
N THR A 24 11.06 -9.48 17.64
CA THR A 24 10.07 -8.87 16.73
C THR A 24 10.37 -7.42 16.37
N ASP A 25 11.05 -6.68 17.26
CA ASP A 25 11.48 -5.29 17.04
C ASP A 25 12.49 -5.13 15.89
N LYS A 26 13.20 -6.21 15.54
CA LYS A 26 14.17 -6.24 14.43
C LYS A 26 13.52 -6.56 13.09
N LEU A 27 12.28 -7.05 13.07
CA LEU A 27 11.64 -7.49 11.84
C LEU A 27 11.30 -6.29 10.95
N ARG A 28 11.72 -6.39 9.70
CA ARG A 28 11.45 -5.41 8.64
C ARG A 28 10.83 -6.13 7.47
N GLY A 29 9.78 -5.55 6.92
CA GLY A 29 9.11 -6.12 5.77
C GLY A 29 7.82 -5.40 5.47
N THR A 30 7.06 -5.97 4.55
CA THR A 30 5.80 -5.43 4.08
C THR A 30 4.88 -6.58 3.72
N ILE A 31 3.65 -6.53 4.22
CA ILE A 31 2.53 -7.26 3.63
C ILE A 31 1.76 -6.28 2.75
N GLN A 32 1.15 -6.75 1.65
CA GLN A 32 0.41 -5.84 0.78
C GLN A 32 -0.86 -5.36 1.50
N ASN A 33 -1.66 -6.30 2.01
CA ASN A 33 -2.72 -6.05 2.98
C ASN A 33 -3.68 -4.91 2.59
N ASP A 34 -3.86 -4.68 1.30
CA ASP A 34 -4.78 -3.69 0.76
C ASP A 34 -5.98 -4.44 0.20
N ILE A 35 -7.04 -4.50 1.00
CA ILE A 35 -8.26 -5.20 0.63
C ILE A 35 -9.20 -4.34 -0.23
N LEU A 36 -9.15 -3.02 -0.15
CA LEU A 36 -10.07 -2.16 -0.91
C LEU A 36 -9.84 -2.32 -2.41
N LYS A 37 -8.57 -2.31 -2.82
CA LYS A 37 -8.20 -2.58 -4.22
C LYS A 37 -8.48 -4.01 -4.68
N GLU A 38 -8.69 -4.98 -3.77
CA GLU A 38 -9.17 -6.32 -4.15
C GLU A 38 -10.57 -6.23 -4.73
N TYR A 39 -11.49 -5.56 -4.03
CA TYR A 39 -12.87 -5.37 -4.52
C TYR A 39 -12.89 -4.55 -5.82
N ILE A 40 -12.02 -3.56 -5.95
CA ILE A 40 -11.94 -2.70 -7.13
C ILE A 40 -11.36 -3.45 -8.33
N ALA A 41 -10.21 -4.11 -8.19
CA ALA A 41 -9.40 -4.56 -9.32
C ALA A 41 -8.88 -6.00 -9.23
N GLN A 42 -8.19 -6.40 -8.14
CA GLN A 42 -7.39 -7.64 -8.12
C GLN A 42 -8.17 -8.94 -7.83
N LYS A 43 -9.34 -8.82 -7.21
CA LYS A 43 -10.33 -9.90 -7.03
C LYS A 43 -9.95 -11.09 -6.14
N SER A 44 -9.04 -10.90 -5.18
CA SER A 44 -8.59 -11.92 -4.21
C SER A 44 -9.05 -11.63 -2.77
N TRP A 45 -10.34 -11.36 -2.57
CA TRP A 45 -10.94 -11.21 -1.24
C TRP A 45 -11.55 -12.52 -0.73
N VAL A 46 -11.74 -12.63 0.59
CA VAL A 46 -12.41 -13.78 1.24
C VAL A 46 -13.68 -13.34 1.95
N PHE A 47 -13.62 -12.26 2.71
CA PHE A 47 -14.75 -11.76 3.49
C PHE A 47 -15.42 -10.55 2.81
N PRO A 48 -16.60 -10.10 3.26
CA PRO A 48 -17.17 -8.79 2.89
C PRO A 48 -16.28 -7.60 3.31
N PRO A 49 -16.53 -6.37 2.80
CA PRO A 49 -15.67 -5.22 3.04
C PRO A 49 -15.44 -4.86 4.52
N GLU A 50 -16.50 -4.87 5.34
CA GLU A 50 -16.41 -4.47 6.76
C GLU A 50 -15.52 -5.40 7.61
N PRO A 51 -15.73 -6.73 7.66
CA PRO A 51 -14.86 -7.62 8.41
C PRO A 51 -13.43 -7.63 7.85
N SER A 52 -13.26 -7.42 6.55
CA SER A 52 -11.93 -7.28 5.96
C SER A 52 -11.22 -6.03 6.44
N MET A 53 -11.88 -4.87 6.42
CA MET A 53 -11.33 -3.61 6.93
C MET A 53 -10.93 -3.74 8.40
N ARG A 54 -11.76 -4.39 9.22
CA ARG A 54 -11.45 -4.69 10.62
C ARG A 54 -10.11 -5.44 10.76
N LEU A 55 -9.87 -6.49 9.96
CA LEU A 55 -8.61 -7.24 9.99
C LEU A 55 -7.40 -6.38 9.59
N ILE A 56 -7.57 -5.44 8.66
CA ILE A 56 -6.50 -4.50 8.31
C ILE A 56 -6.15 -3.64 9.52
N ILE A 57 -7.15 -3.07 10.20
CA ILE A 57 -6.94 -2.21 11.36
C ILE A 57 -6.36 -2.99 12.55
N ASP A 58 -6.83 -4.21 12.82
CA ASP A 58 -6.23 -5.10 13.83
C ASP A 58 -4.74 -5.35 13.54
N THR A 59 -4.38 -5.54 12.27
CA THR A 59 -2.99 -5.75 11.85
C THR A 59 -2.15 -4.48 12.03
N ILE A 60 -2.70 -3.31 11.70
CA ILE A 60 -2.04 -2.02 11.93
C ILE A 60 -1.76 -1.84 13.42
N GLU A 61 -2.78 -2.03 14.27
CA GLU A 61 -2.68 -1.86 15.72
C GLU A 61 -1.63 -2.81 16.33
N TYR A 62 -1.64 -4.07 15.92
CA TYR A 62 -0.66 -5.06 16.36
C TYR A 62 0.77 -4.66 15.97
N CYS A 63 1.00 -4.28 14.72
CA CYS A 63 2.34 -3.95 14.25
C CYS A 63 2.93 -2.71 14.95
N ILE A 64 2.13 -1.68 15.24
CA ILE A 64 2.63 -0.48 15.95
C ILE A 64 3.20 -0.86 17.32
N LYS A 65 2.56 -1.82 18.00
CA LYS A 65 2.94 -2.27 19.35
C LYS A 65 4.06 -3.30 19.34
N SER A 66 4.01 -4.27 18.42
CA SER A 66 4.84 -5.47 18.49
C SER A 66 5.92 -5.55 17.41
N ILE A 67 5.74 -4.88 16.27
CA ILE A 67 6.65 -4.94 15.11
C ILE A 67 6.82 -3.54 14.50
N PRO A 68 7.38 -2.58 15.25
CA PRO A 68 7.31 -1.14 14.93
C PRO A 68 8.06 -0.74 13.66
N GLN A 69 8.80 -1.66 13.02
CA GLN A 69 9.51 -1.44 11.76
C GLN A 69 8.78 -2.02 10.54
N TRP A 70 7.65 -2.70 10.73
CA TRP A 70 6.88 -3.32 9.66
C TRP A 70 6.03 -2.30 8.89
N TYR A 71 5.96 -2.45 7.57
CA TYR A 71 4.99 -1.71 6.76
C TYR A 71 3.68 -2.50 6.68
N THR A 72 2.63 -1.93 7.26
CA THR A 72 1.39 -2.64 7.59
C THR A 72 0.43 -2.79 6.42
N VAL A 73 0.49 -1.84 5.49
CA VAL A 73 -0.29 -1.82 4.25
C VAL A 73 0.56 -1.18 3.15
N SER A 74 0.57 -1.81 1.98
CA SER A 74 1.08 -1.24 0.73
C SER A 74 -0.10 -0.87 -0.16
N ILE A 75 -0.55 0.38 -0.04
CA ILE A 75 -1.76 0.90 -0.66
C ILE A 75 -1.56 1.00 -2.18
N SER A 76 -2.30 0.22 -2.94
CA SER A 76 -1.88 -0.24 -4.27
C SER A 76 -2.75 0.31 -5.41
N GLY A 77 -2.15 1.15 -6.25
CA GLY A 77 -2.69 1.56 -7.54
C GLY A 77 -2.29 0.66 -8.71
N TYR A 78 -1.22 -0.13 -8.56
CA TYR A 78 -0.70 -0.99 -9.64
C TYR A 78 -1.81 -1.82 -10.31
N HIS A 79 -2.56 -2.59 -9.52
CA HIS A 79 -3.61 -3.48 -10.02
C HIS A 79 -4.79 -2.71 -10.61
N ILE A 80 -5.11 -1.52 -10.07
CA ILE A 80 -6.16 -0.65 -10.59
C ILE A 80 -5.76 -0.15 -11.99
N ARG A 81 -4.48 0.17 -12.21
CA ARG A 81 -3.93 0.54 -13.52
C ARG A 81 -3.90 -0.63 -14.49
N GLU A 82 -3.42 -1.80 -14.06
CA GLU A 82 -3.40 -3.02 -14.88
C GLU A 82 -4.81 -3.47 -15.29
N ALA A 83 -5.84 -3.19 -14.47
CA ALA A 83 -7.24 -3.45 -14.79
C ALA A 83 -7.85 -2.45 -15.81
N GLY A 84 -7.06 -1.50 -16.32
CA GLY A 84 -7.46 -0.60 -17.40
C GLY A 84 -7.83 0.84 -16.97
N SER A 85 -7.51 1.24 -15.74
CA SER A 85 -7.74 2.62 -15.31
C SER A 85 -6.77 3.63 -15.96
N THR A 86 -7.19 4.89 -16.01
CA THR A 86 -6.32 6.03 -16.35
C THR A 86 -5.34 6.35 -15.21
N ALA A 87 -4.26 7.10 -15.48
CA ALA A 87 -3.30 7.52 -14.45
C ALA A 87 -3.97 8.37 -13.35
N VAL A 88 -4.99 9.16 -13.73
CA VAL A 88 -5.79 9.97 -12.80
C VAL A 88 -6.66 9.08 -11.92
N GLN A 89 -7.32 8.05 -12.48
CA GLN A 89 -8.13 7.10 -11.71
C GLN A 89 -7.27 6.26 -10.76
N GLU A 90 -6.14 5.73 -11.22
CA GLU A 90 -5.16 5.05 -10.36
C GLU A 90 -4.80 5.95 -9.16
N LEU A 91 -4.37 7.19 -9.43
CA LEU A 91 -3.98 8.12 -8.39
C LEU A 91 -5.13 8.42 -7.40
N ALA A 92 -6.31 8.73 -7.93
CA ALA A 92 -7.45 9.14 -7.12
C ALA A 92 -7.95 7.99 -6.24
N PHE A 93 -8.12 6.79 -6.80
CA PHE A 93 -8.65 5.64 -6.08
C PHE A 93 -7.66 5.14 -5.03
N THR A 94 -6.37 5.05 -5.36
CA THR A 94 -5.35 4.63 -4.38
C THR A 94 -5.21 5.60 -3.23
N LEU A 95 -5.27 6.92 -3.48
CA LEU A 95 -5.25 7.90 -2.40
C LEU A 95 -6.54 7.84 -1.57
N ALA A 96 -7.70 7.59 -2.19
CA ALA A 96 -8.96 7.40 -1.49
C ALA A 96 -8.91 6.18 -0.56
N ASP A 97 -8.40 5.04 -1.03
CA ASP A 97 -8.19 3.84 -0.22
C ASP A 97 -7.25 4.13 0.96
N GLY A 98 -6.14 4.82 0.69
CA GLY A 98 -5.20 5.23 1.75
C GLY A 98 -5.83 6.13 2.80
N PHE A 99 -6.70 7.06 2.40
CA PHE A 99 -7.44 7.91 3.33
C PHE A 99 -8.51 7.13 4.10
N ALA A 100 -9.17 6.15 3.48
CA ALA A 100 -10.12 5.28 4.17
C ALA A 100 -9.42 4.46 5.27
N TYR A 101 -8.22 3.93 5.01
CA TYR A 101 -7.43 3.25 6.05
C TYR A 101 -7.01 4.18 7.19
N VAL A 102 -6.61 5.42 6.87
CA VAL A 102 -6.27 6.43 7.90
C VAL A 102 -7.49 6.74 8.75
N GLU A 103 -8.65 6.97 8.12
CA GLU A 103 -9.90 7.30 8.81
C GLU A 103 -10.36 6.15 9.71
N ALA A 104 -10.37 4.90 9.20
CA ALA A 104 -10.73 3.73 10.00
C ALA A 104 -9.78 3.48 11.19
N ALA A 105 -8.47 3.71 11.01
CA ALA A 105 -7.50 3.62 12.11
C ALA A 105 -7.71 4.71 13.16
N MET A 106 -8.02 5.95 12.74
CA MET A 106 -8.31 7.06 13.65
C MET A 106 -9.65 6.87 14.38
N GLU A 107 -10.67 6.33 13.73
CA GLU A 107 -11.95 5.97 14.36
C GLU A 107 -11.77 4.90 15.45
N ARG A 108 -10.77 4.02 15.29
CA ARG A 108 -10.35 3.06 16.33
C ARG A 108 -9.62 3.70 17.51
N GLY A 109 -9.29 5.00 17.41
CA GLY A 109 -8.59 5.77 18.44
C GLY A 109 -7.07 5.81 18.30
N LEU A 110 -6.51 5.37 17.16
CA LEU A 110 -5.07 5.46 16.91
C LEU A 110 -4.66 6.88 16.48
N ASP A 111 -3.57 7.39 17.03
CA ASP A 111 -2.98 8.65 16.56
C ASP A 111 -2.37 8.45 15.17
N VAL A 112 -2.69 9.35 14.23
CA VAL A 112 -2.19 9.31 12.85
C VAL A 112 -0.66 9.21 12.78
N ASP A 113 0.04 9.83 13.72
CA ASP A 113 1.49 9.85 13.76
C ASP A 113 2.12 8.55 14.27
N ASP A 114 1.33 7.63 14.80
CA ASP A 114 1.81 6.33 15.26
C ASP A 114 1.84 5.30 14.14
N PHE A 115 0.93 5.41 13.16
CA PHE A 115 0.78 4.42 12.09
C PHE A 115 1.10 4.93 10.69
N ALA A 116 0.84 6.21 10.36
CA ALA A 116 1.10 6.75 9.02
C ALA A 116 2.57 6.59 8.57
N PRO A 117 3.59 6.72 9.45
CA PRO A 117 4.99 6.43 9.11
C PRO A 117 5.27 4.97 8.75
N ARG A 118 4.28 4.06 8.78
CA ARG A 118 4.37 2.66 8.37
C ARG A 118 3.41 2.28 7.25
N LEU A 119 2.68 3.24 6.70
CA LEU A 119 2.01 3.07 5.42
C LEU A 119 3.03 3.22 4.28
N SER A 120 2.88 2.39 3.26
CA SER A 120 3.55 2.51 1.97
C SER A 120 2.52 2.42 0.84
N PHE A 121 2.96 2.75 -0.37
CA PHE A 121 2.15 2.74 -1.56
C PHE A 121 2.77 1.86 -2.63
N PHE A 122 1.98 1.47 -3.62
CA PHE A 122 2.45 0.71 -4.77
C PHE A 122 1.78 1.18 -6.05
N PHE A 123 2.55 1.81 -6.93
CA PHE A 123 2.03 2.35 -8.19
C PHE A 123 2.57 1.63 -9.41
N ASN A 124 1.84 1.75 -10.50
CA ASN A 124 2.28 1.33 -11.83
C ASN A 124 3.22 2.38 -12.45
N SER A 125 4.19 1.95 -13.25
CA SER A 125 4.96 2.77 -14.18
C SER A 125 4.59 2.40 -15.61
N HIS A 126 3.72 3.19 -16.22
CA HIS A 126 3.17 2.97 -17.56
C HIS A 126 3.96 3.71 -18.65
N ASN A 127 3.65 3.44 -19.92
CA ASN A 127 4.38 3.98 -21.08
C ASN A 127 4.29 5.50 -21.26
N ASN A 128 3.35 6.19 -20.61
CA ASN A 128 3.25 7.64 -20.73
C ASN A 128 4.26 8.33 -19.80
N PHE A 129 5.52 8.37 -20.24
CA PHE A 129 6.69 8.74 -19.45
C PHE A 129 6.49 10.00 -18.57
N PHE A 130 6.06 11.11 -19.16
CA PHE A 130 5.89 12.36 -18.41
C PHE A 130 4.65 12.36 -17.51
N GLU A 131 3.57 11.69 -17.91
CA GLU A 131 2.36 11.57 -17.10
C GLU A 131 2.66 10.78 -15.82
N GLU A 132 3.42 9.68 -15.91
CA GLU A 132 3.79 8.87 -14.75
C GLU A 132 4.69 9.63 -13.76
N ILE A 133 5.67 10.40 -14.26
CA ILE A 133 6.48 11.32 -13.44
C ILE A 133 5.58 12.33 -12.72
N CYS A 134 4.63 12.93 -13.43
CA CYS A 134 3.67 13.88 -12.86
C CYS A 134 2.78 13.22 -11.81
N LYS A 135 2.28 12.00 -12.06
CA LYS A 135 1.44 11.21 -11.14
C LYS A 135 2.14 11.01 -9.81
N TYR A 136 3.39 10.54 -9.80
CA TYR A 136 4.13 10.31 -8.55
C TYR A 136 4.38 11.59 -7.76
N ARG A 137 4.70 12.69 -8.45
CA ARG A 137 4.91 14.00 -7.81
C ARG A 137 3.60 14.53 -7.22
N ALA A 138 2.49 14.37 -7.94
CA ALA A 138 1.16 14.74 -7.48
C ALA A 138 0.75 13.91 -6.25
N ALA A 139 0.94 12.59 -6.28
CA ALA A 139 0.65 11.68 -5.16
C ALA A 139 1.28 12.15 -3.85
N ARG A 140 2.61 12.36 -3.86
CA ARG A 140 3.35 12.83 -2.67
C ARG A 140 2.82 14.15 -2.14
N ARG A 141 2.50 15.10 -3.02
CA ARG A 141 1.99 16.42 -2.63
C ARG A 141 0.59 16.36 -2.06
N ILE A 142 -0.31 15.57 -2.65
CA ILE A 142 -1.69 15.42 -2.20
C ILE A 142 -1.72 14.74 -0.83
N TRP A 143 -1.00 13.63 -0.68
CA TRP A 143 -0.87 12.91 0.59
C TRP A 143 -0.37 13.83 1.71
N ALA A 144 0.79 14.47 1.50
CA ALA A 144 1.38 15.35 2.50
C ALA A 144 0.43 16.48 2.92
N LYS A 145 -0.23 17.15 1.97
CA LYS A 145 -1.20 18.22 2.26
C LYS A 145 -2.40 17.69 3.04
N ARG A 146 -2.94 16.53 2.68
CA ARG A 146 -4.11 15.96 3.38
C ARG A 146 -3.77 15.55 4.81
N LEU A 147 -2.64 14.85 5.02
CA LEU A 147 -2.17 14.43 6.34
C LEU A 147 -1.92 15.63 7.26
N LYS A 148 -1.28 16.69 6.74
CA LYS A 148 -1.06 17.92 7.50
C LYS A 148 -2.35 18.68 7.81
N ASN A 149 -3.19 18.90 6.81
CA ASN A 149 -4.27 19.89 6.92
C ASN A 149 -5.58 19.28 7.45
N LYS A 150 -5.94 18.06 7.04
CA LYS A 150 -7.16 17.36 7.48
C LYS A 150 -6.90 16.56 8.75
N TYR A 151 -5.91 15.66 8.72
CA TYR A 151 -5.63 14.73 9.83
C TYR A 151 -4.69 15.30 10.90
N LYS A 152 -4.18 16.53 10.73
CA LYS A 152 -3.34 17.26 11.69
C LYS A 152 -2.08 16.50 12.14
N ALA A 153 -1.54 15.65 11.26
CA ALA A 153 -0.27 14.97 11.48
C ALA A 153 0.84 15.98 11.81
N LYS A 154 1.66 15.68 12.82
CA LYS A 154 2.74 16.54 13.32
C LYS A 154 4.11 16.02 12.87
N LYS A 155 4.28 14.70 12.79
CA LYS A 155 5.54 14.08 12.33
C LYS A 155 5.71 14.29 10.83
N LYS A 156 6.91 14.71 10.41
CA LYS A 156 7.24 14.88 8.98
C LYS A 156 7.13 13.55 8.24
N GLU A 157 7.44 12.45 8.92
CA GLU A 157 7.43 11.07 8.44
C GLU A 157 6.03 10.63 8.02
N SER A 158 4.99 11.01 8.77
CA SER A 158 3.58 10.73 8.45
C SER A 158 3.15 11.35 7.12
N MET A 159 3.76 12.48 6.75
CA MET A 159 3.48 13.18 5.50
C MET A 159 4.28 12.64 4.30
N ARG A 160 5.24 11.73 4.52
CA ARG A 160 6.06 11.15 3.44
C ARG A 160 5.32 9.96 2.81
N LEU A 161 4.86 10.15 1.57
CA LEU A 161 4.41 9.04 0.75
C LEU A 161 5.64 8.30 0.19
N ARG A 162 5.91 7.10 0.71
CA ARG A 162 6.91 6.15 0.19
C ARG A 162 6.19 5.11 -0.65
N PHE A 163 6.76 4.74 -1.78
CA PHE A 163 6.12 3.79 -2.67
C PHE A 163 7.12 2.84 -3.32
N HIS A 164 6.65 1.64 -3.59
CA HIS A 164 7.22 0.74 -4.58
C HIS A 164 6.62 1.07 -5.95
N THR A 165 7.36 0.81 -7.02
CA THR A 165 6.86 0.91 -8.39
C THR A 165 7.20 -0.34 -9.17
N GLN A 166 6.30 -0.73 -10.08
CA GLN A 166 6.50 -1.83 -11.02
C GLN A 166 6.09 -1.34 -12.41
N THR A 167 6.90 -1.66 -13.42
CA THR A 167 6.59 -1.39 -14.83
C THR A 167 5.32 -2.12 -15.25
N ALA A 168 4.52 -1.48 -16.11
CA ALA A 168 3.20 -1.97 -16.52
C ALA A 168 3.28 -3.33 -17.24
N GLY A 169 2.72 -4.37 -16.65
CA GLY A 169 2.63 -5.69 -17.29
C GLY A 169 1.74 -5.65 -18.53
N VAL A 170 0.63 -4.92 -18.47
CA VAL A 170 -0.31 -4.72 -19.59
C VAL A 170 0.31 -4.06 -20.82
N SER A 171 1.46 -3.39 -20.66
CA SER A 171 2.17 -2.73 -21.75
C SER A 171 3.06 -3.67 -22.56
N LEU A 172 3.34 -4.87 -22.05
CA LEU A 172 4.26 -5.83 -22.65
C LEU A 172 3.55 -6.68 -23.69
N SER A 173 4.22 -6.92 -24.82
CA SER A 173 3.69 -7.77 -25.90
C SER A 173 4.25 -9.18 -25.85
N ALA A 174 3.41 -10.17 -26.16
CA ALA A 174 3.86 -11.55 -26.37
C ALA A 174 4.62 -11.68 -27.71
N GLN A 175 4.21 -10.91 -28.71
CA GLN A 175 4.89 -10.77 -30.00
C GLN A 175 6.10 -9.87 -29.86
N GLU A 176 7.19 -10.22 -30.54
CA GLU A 176 8.46 -9.50 -30.50
C GLU A 176 8.87 -9.11 -29.07
N PRO A 177 9.04 -10.09 -28.16
CA PRO A 177 9.22 -9.82 -26.74
C PRO A 177 10.51 -9.06 -26.42
N GLU A 178 11.49 -9.04 -27.33
CA GLU A 178 12.70 -8.22 -27.19
C GLU A 178 12.38 -6.72 -27.13
N ASN A 179 11.30 -6.27 -27.78
CA ASN A 179 10.82 -4.88 -27.68
C ASN A 179 10.41 -4.52 -26.23
N ASN A 180 10.09 -5.51 -25.39
CA ASN A 180 9.78 -5.28 -23.98
C ASN A 180 10.99 -4.76 -23.21
N ILE A 181 12.23 -5.05 -23.63
CA ILE A 181 13.46 -4.51 -23.01
C ILE A 181 13.43 -2.98 -23.05
N ALA A 182 13.11 -2.40 -24.21
CA ALA A 182 12.98 -0.95 -24.35
C ALA A 182 11.77 -0.38 -23.59
N ARG A 183 10.67 -1.13 -23.46
CA ARG A 183 9.47 -0.68 -22.71
C ARG A 183 9.70 -0.60 -21.21
N VAL A 184 10.57 -1.43 -20.65
CA VAL A 184 10.85 -1.49 -19.20
C VAL A 184 12.10 -0.72 -18.76
N THR A 185 12.78 -0.05 -19.69
CA THR A 185 13.97 0.78 -19.44
C THR A 185 13.57 2.23 -19.19
#